data_AF-A0A963RRY0-F1
#
_entry.id   AF-A0A963RRY0-F1
#
_cell.length_a   1.000
_cell.length_b   1.000
_cell.length_c   1.000
_cell.angle_alpha   90.00
_cell.angle_beta   90.00
_cell.angle_gamma   90.00
#
_symmetry.space_group_name_H-M   'P 1'
#
loop_
_entity.id
_entity.type
_entity.pdbx_description
1 polymer ?
#
loop_
_entity_poly.entity_id
_entity_poly.type
_entity_poly.pdbx_seq_one_letter_code
_entity_poly.pdbx_strand_id
1 'polypeptide(L)'
;MLLTLPDLLNADELARARALLGPEAPWVDGRTSAGEQALAQKNNQQLAQASEAAAELRTLVLGALRRDAMFFSATLPRRIYNPLFNRYVGEQNFYGDHVDGAVLRSQATQEWVRTDISCTLFLADPGSYDGGELVVQDTYGEQRVKLPAGHAVI
;
A
#
# COMPACT_ATOMS: atom_id res chain seq x y z
N MET A 1 -13.03 -12.57 1.05
CA MET A 1 -11.91 -13.55 1.19
C MET A 1 -10.63 -12.83 0.87
N LEU A 2 -9.78 -12.59 1.87
CA LEU A 2 -8.44 -12.02 1.68
C LEU A 2 -7.42 -13.13 1.44
N LEU A 3 -6.46 -12.90 0.55
CA LEU A 3 -5.36 -13.82 0.25
C LEU A 3 -4.02 -13.22 0.68
N THR A 4 -3.22 -14.00 1.40
CA THR A 4 -1.86 -13.62 1.75
C THR A 4 -0.87 -14.08 0.68
N LEU A 5 0.00 -13.17 0.26
CA LEU A 5 1.12 -13.41 -0.64
C LEU A 5 2.42 -13.35 0.19
N PRO A 6 2.97 -14.50 0.59
CA PRO A 6 4.18 -14.52 1.42
C PRO A 6 5.42 -14.15 0.62
N ASP A 7 6.37 -13.49 1.27
CA ASP A 7 7.70 -13.18 0.72
C ASP A 7 7.68 -12.52 -0.67
N LEU A 8 6.68 -11.67 -0.93
CA LEU A 8 6.55 -10.95 -2.20
C LEU A 8 7.82 -10.15 -2.52
N LEU A 9 8.37 -9.47 -1.50
CA LEU A 9 9.73 -8.94 -1.55
C LEU A 9 10.70 -9.90 -0.87
N ASN A 10 11.82 -10.20 -1.54
CA ASN A 10 12.92 -10.91 -0.90
C ASN A 10 13.68 -10.00 0.09
N ALA A 11 14.63 -10.58 0.84
CA ALA A 11 15.37 -9.86 1.88
C ALA A 11 16.13 -8.61 1.35
N ASP A 12 16.77 -8.72 0.20
CA ASP A 12 17.54 -7.61 -0.40
C ASP A 12 16.63 -6.49 -0.90
N GLU A 13 15.51 -6.85 -1.53
CA GLU A 13 14.50 -5.91 -1.98
C GLU A 13 13.81 -5.20 -0.81
N LEU A 14 13.49 -5.93 0.26
CA LEU A 14 12.93 -5.35 1.47
C LEU A 14 13.93 -4.40 2.15
N ALA A 15 15.21 -4.78 2.21
CA ALA A 15 16.27 -3.92 2.74
C ALA A 15 16.42 -2.64 1.90
N ARG A 16 16.41 -2.75 0.56
CA ARG A 16 16.43 -1.59 -0.34
C ARG A 16 15.21 -0.71 -0.15
N ALA A 17 14.02 -1.30 -0.08
CA ALA A 17 12.78 -0.54 0.12
C ALA A 17 12.80 0.23 1.43
N ARG A 18 13.26 -0.39 2.53
CA ARG A 18 13.40 0.27 3.83
C ARG A 18 14.44 1.40 3.82
N ALA A 19 15.56 1.21 3.11
CA ALA A 19 16.56 2.26 2.96
C ALA A 19 15.99 3.50 2.26
N LEU A 20 15.19 3.31 1.20
CA LEU A 20 14.51 4.40 0.48
C LEU A 20 13.42 5.09 1.32
N LEU A 21 12.85 4.38 2.29
CA LEU A 21 11.82 4.87 3.21
C LEU A 21 12.39 5.38 4.55
N GLY A 22 13.70 5.59 4.61
CA GLY A 22 14.40 6.06 5.81
C GLY A 22 13.99 7.46 6.28
N PRO A 23 14.68 8.00 7.31
CA PRO A 23 14.36 9.30 7.92
C PRO A 23 14.32 10.47 6.92
N GLU A 24 15.22 10.46 5.94
CA GLU A 24 15.38 11.51 4.92
C GLU A 24 14.41 11.40 3.75
N ALA A 25 13.55 10.37 3.73
CA ALA A 25 12.59 10.22 2.66
C ALA A 25 11.57 11.38 2.67
N PRO A 26 11.14 11.88 1.50
CA PRO A 26 10.27 13.05 1.39
C PRO A 26 8.82 12.71 1.78
N TRP A 27 8.57 12.55 3.07
CA TRP A 27 7.25 12.33 3.65
C TRP A 27 6.46 13.64 3.66
N VAL A 28 5.23 13.59 3.15
CA VAL A 28 4.27 14.69 3.16
C VAL A 28 3.00 14.28 3.89
N ASP A 29 2.18 15.27 4.26
CA ASP A 29 0.86 15.02 4.84
C ASP A 29 -0.02 14.23 3.86
N GLY A 30 -0.49 13.06 4.31
CA GLY A 30 -1.27 12.12 3.51
C GLY A 30 -2.68 12.58 3.18
N ARG A 31 -3.17 13.67 3.80
CA ARG A 31 -4.44 14.31 3.42
C ARG A 31 -4.38 14.91 2.02
N THR A 32 -3.20 15.29 1.53
CA THR A 32 -3.03 15.91 0.22
C THR A 32 -3.30 14.99 -0.97
N SER A 33 -3.40 13.67 -0.74
CA SER A 33 -3.64 12.65 -1.78
C SER A 33 -5.00 11.95 -1.69
N ALA A 34 -5.81 12.30 -0.68
CA ALA A 34 -7.16 11.77 -0.53
C ALA A 34 -8.11 12.47 -1.51
N GLY A 35 -9.05 11.72 -2.11
CA GLY A 35 -10.23 12.33 -2.73
C GLY A 35 -11.07 13.05 -1.66
N GLU A 36 -11.95 13.97 -2.06
CA GLU A 36 -12.70 14.85 -1.13
C GLU A 36 -13.42 14.07 0.00
N GLN A 37 -13.90 12.86 -0.28
CA GLN A 37 -14.57 11.99 0.71
C GLN A 37 -13.63 11.39 1.77
N ALA A 38 -12.34 11.25 1.48
CA ALA A 38 -11.34 10.64 2.38
C ALA A 38 -10.58 11.68 3.24
N LEU A 39 -10.76 12.98 2.98
CA LEU A 39 -10.07 14.07 3.69
C LEU A 39 -10.41 14.12 5.19
N ALA A 40 -11.65 13.77 5.57
CA ALA A 40 -12.08 13.82 6.97
C ALA A 40 -11.57 12.66 7.82
N GLN A 41 -11.06 11.60 7.19
CA GLN A 41 -10.77 10.32 7.85
C GLN A 41 -9.29 9.92 7.82
N LYS A 42 -8.45 10.68 7.12
CA LYS A 42 -7.05 10.31 6.90
C LYS A 42 -6.13 11.24 7.65
N ASN A 43 -5.29 10.68 8.51
CA ASN A 43 -4.25 11.37 9.24
C ASN A 43 -3.01 10.46 9.28
N ASN A 44 -2.26 10.46 8.18
CA ASN A 44 -1.05 9.67 8.01
C ASN A 44 -0.03 10.45 7.16
N GLN A 45 1.13 9.86 6.96
CA GLN A 45 2.14 10.40 6.04
C GLN A 45 2.16 9.58 4.75
N GLN A 46 2.49 10.25 3.65
CA GLN A 46 2.73 9.60 2.38
C GLN A 46 4.05 10.05 1.76
N LEU A 47 4.72 9.14 1.06
CA LEU A 47 5.90 9.49 0.29
C LEU A 47 5.49 10.39 -0.88
N ALA A 48 6.20 11.51 -1.07
CA ALA A 48 5.95 12.43 -2.16
C ALA A 48 5.99 11.69 -3.51
N GLN A 49 4.87 11.71 -4.24
CA GLN A 49 4.69 10.87 -5.43
C GLN A 49 5.68 11.19 -6.56
N ALA A 50 6.12 12.44 -6.66
CA ALA A 50 7.09 12.89 -7.67
C ALA A 50 8.56 12.66 -7.26
N SER A 51 8.83 12.07 -6.08
CA SER A 51 10.19 11.81 -5.61
C SER A 51 10.86 10.65 -6.34
N GLU A 52 12.19 10.70 -6.44
CA GLU A 52 13.01 9.60 -6.97
C GLU A 52 12.82 8.31 -6.15
N ALA A 53 12.73 8.43 -4.82
CA ALA A 53 12.45 7.31 -3.93
C ALA A 53 11.12 6.61 -4.28
N ALA A 54 10.06 7.38 -4.57
CA ALA A 54 8.78 6.81 -4.97
C ALA A 54 8.86 6.10 -6.33
N ALA A 55 9.61 6.65 -7.29
CA ALA A 55 9.79 6.01 -8.60
C ALA A 55 10.54 4.67 -8.49
N GLU A 56 11.62 4.63 -7.70
CA GLU A 56 12.43 3.43 -7.50
C GLU A 56 11.65 2.34 -6.75
N LEU A 57 10.93 2.71 -5.68
CA LEU A 57 10.07 1.79 -4.94
C LEU A 57 8.93 1.24 -5.80
N ARG A 58 8.29 2.06 -6.65
CA ARG A 58 7.25 1.57 -7.57
C ARG A 58 7.82 0.54 -8.54
N THR A 59 9.02 0.77 -9.06
CA THR A 59 9.69 -0.18 -9.96
C THR A 59 9.93 -1.52 -9.26
N LEU A 60 10.43 -1.46 -8.03
CA LEU A 60 10.68 -2.64 -7.20
C LEU A 60 9.39 -3.42 -6.91
N VAL A 61 8.35 -2.75 -6.42
CA VAL A 61 7.06 -3.40 -6.06
C VAL A 61 6.34 -3.95 -7.30
N LEU A 62 6.31 -3.21 -8.40
CA LEU A 62 5.68 -3.69 -9.64
C LEU A 62 6.48 -4.85 -10.25
N GLY A 63 7.80 -4.85 -10.13
CA GLY A 63 8.65 -5.99 -10.49
C GLY A 63 8.30 -7.24 -9.68
N ALA A 64 8.08 -7.08 -8.38
CA ALA A 64 7.68 -8.16 -7.48
C ALA A 64 6.30 -8.74 -7.79
N LEU A 65 5.30 -7.89 -7.99
CA LEU A 65 3.96 -8.32 -8.35
C LEU A 65 3.93 -9.05 -9.71
N ARG A 66 4.75 -8.62 -10.68
CA ARG A 66 4.80 -9.26 -12.02
C ARG A 66 5.36 -10.67 -12.01
N ARG A 67 6.29 -10.99 -11.10
CA ARG A 67 6.91 -12.33 -11.02
C ARG A 67 6.14 -13.29 -10.11
N ASP A 68 5.21 -12.80 -9.30
CA ASP A 68 4.46 -13.62 -8.36
C ASP A 68 3.28 -14.33 -9.05
N ALA A 69 3.36 -15.66 -9.14
CA ALA A 69 2.36 -16.47 -9.82
C ALA A 69 1.00 -16.49 -9.08
N MET A 70 1.01 -16.36 -7.75
CA MET A 70 -0.19 -16.35 -6.93
C MET A 70 -0.98 -15.06 -7.13
N PHE A 71 -0.30 -13.91 -7.11
CA PHE A 71 -0.86 -12.62 -7.46
C PHE A 71 -1.47 -12.64 -8.86
N PHE A 72 -0.74 -13.13 -9.86
CA PHE A 72 -1.25 -13.17 -11.24
C PHE A 72 -2.51 -14.04 -11.36
N SER A 73 -2.50 -15.24 -10.78
CA SER A 73 -3.64 -16.16 -10.86
C SER A 73 -4.85 -15.70 -10.04
N ALA A 74 -4.64 -15.06 -8.89
CA ALA A 74 -5.70 -14.55 -8.03
C ALA A 74 -6.33 -13.24 -8.54
N THR A 75 -5.55 -12.38 -9.21
CA THR A 75 -6.00 -11.01 -9.56
C THR A 75 -6.24 -10.78 -11.05
N LEU A 76 -5.63 -11.60 -11.93
CA LEU A 76 -5.69 -11.46 -13.40
C LEU A 76 -5.55 -9.98 -13.85
N PRO A 77 -4.45 -9.30 -13.48
CA PRO A 77 -4.41 -7.85 -13.44
C PRO A 77 -4.44 -7.27 -14.85
N ARG A 78 -5.49 -6.51 -15.17
CA ARG A 78 -5.58 -5.75 -16.43
C ARG A 78 -4.76 -4.46 -16.38
N ARG A 79 -4.82 -3.76 -15.24
CA ARG A 79 -4.09 -2.52 -14.94
C ARG A 79 -3.78 -2.49 -13.44
N ILE A 80 -2.64 -1.92 -13.07
CA ILE A 80 -2.26 -1.71 -11.67
C ILE A 80 -2.17 -0.21 -11.45
N TYR A 81 -2.94 0.31 -10.47
CA TYR A 81 -2.81 1.71 -10.04
C TYR A 81 -1.42 1.92 -9.41
N ASN A 82 -0.82 3.08 -9.63
CA ASN A 82 0.56 3.33 -9.17
C ASN A 82 0.69 3.11 -7.65
N PRO A 83 1.59 2.23 -7.18
CA PRO A 83 1.76 1.99 -5.74
C PRO A 83 2.02 3.29 -4.98
N LEU A 84 1.37 3.43 -3.83
CA LEU A 84 1.54 4.54 -2.88
C LEU A 84 2.20 4.00 -1.61
N PHE A 85 3.04 4.82 -0.98
CA PHE A 85 3.78 4.44 0.22
C PHE A 85 3.31 5.31 1.38
N ASN A 86 2.73 4.66 2.38
CA ASN A 86 2.13 5.30 3.54
C ASN A 86 2.96 4.99 4.78
N ARG A 87 3.04 5.95 5.71
CA ARG A 87 3.63 5.77 7.04
C ARG A 87 2.65 6.26 8.09
N TYR A 88 2.47 5.44 9.13
CA TYR A 88 1.63 5.72 10.29
C TYR A 88 2.55 5.84 11.51
N VAL A 89 2.62 7.03 12.12
CA VAL A 89 3.56 7.32 13.21
C VAL A 89 3.09 8.49 14.07
N GLY A 90 3.27 8.39 15.39
CA GLY A 90 2.89 9.43 16.35
C GLY A 90 1.42 9.83 16.18
N GLU A 91 1.15 11.13 16.13
CA GLU A 91 -0.20 11.66 15.90
C GLU A 91 -0.72 11.41 14.47
N GLN A 92 0.15 11.10 13.50
CA GLN A 92 -0.22 10.82 12.09
C GLN A 92 -0.31 9.31 11.88
N ASN A 93 -1.24 8.65 12.56
CA ASN A 93 -1.34 7.19 12.62
C ASN A 93 -2.74 6.63 12.32
N PHE A 94 -3.61 7.40 11.66
CA PHE A 94 -5.02 7.06 11.52
C PHE A 94 -5.50 7.07 10.07
N TYR A 95 -6.29 6.07 9.70
CA TYR A 95 -7.13 6.10 8.52
C TYR A 95 -8.44 5.38 8.85
N GLY A 96 -9.52 6.15 8.98
CA GLY A 96 -10.82 5.65 9.44
C GLY A 96 -11.56 4.79 8.43
N ASP A 97 -12.74 4.29 8.84
CA ASP A 97 -13.58 3.41 8.02
C ASP A 97 -14.04 4.09 6.74
N HIS A 98 -13.69 3.49 5.60
CA HIS A 98 -14.05 4.00 4.29
C HIS A 98 -14.20 2.87 3.27
N VAL A 99 -14.83 3.21 2.15
CA VAL A 99 -14.83 2.40 0.93
C VAL A 99 -13.94 3.09 -0.09
N ASP A 100 -13.06 2.32 -0.73
CA ASP A 100 -12.19 2.84 -1.78
C ASP A 100 -12.99 3.39 -2.97
N GLY A 101 -12.44 4.41 -3.63
CA GLY A 101 -13.06 4.99 -4.82
C GLY A 101 -13.04 3.99 -5.99
N ALA A 102 -14.22 3.64 -6.51
CA ALA A 102 -14.40 2.57 -7.51
C ALA A 102 -13.59 2.75 -8.82
N VAL A 103 -13.26 3.99 -9.18
CA VAL A 103 -12.49 4.33 -10.39
C VAL A 103 -11.52 5.45 -10.06
N LEU A 104 -10.22 5.18 -10.24
CA LEU A 104 -9.14 6.13 -9.97
C LEU A 104 -8.40 6.49 -11.25
N ARG A 105 -7.93 7.75 -11.34
CA ARG A 105 -7.06 8.19 -12.43
C ARG A 105 -5.61 8.12 -11.98
N SER A 106 -4.82 7.27 -12.62
CA SER A 106 -3.38 7.14 -12.37
C SER A 106 -2.66 8.40 -12.85
N GLN A 107 -1.93 9.06 -11.97
CA GLN A 107 -1.11 10.20 -12.38
C GLN A 107 0.11 9.76 -13.20
N ALA A 108 0.60 8.54 -12.94
CA ALA A 108 1.76 7.98 -13.63
C ALA A 108 1.47 7.60 -15.09
N THR A 109 0.27 7.06 -15.38
CA THR A 109 -0.10 6.59 -16.72
C THR A 109 -1.16 7.46 -17.40
N GLN A 110 -1.79 8.38 -16.68
CA GLN A 110 -2.95 9.17 -17.12
C GLN A 110 -4.18 8.34 -17.48
N GLU A 111 -4.17 7.04 -17.17
CA GLU A 111 -5.26 6.13 -17.44
C GLU A 111 -6.24 6.04 -16.26
N TRP A 112 -7.48 5.74 -16.58
CA TRP A 112 -8.48 5.31 -15.60
C TRP A 112 -8.30 3.83 -15.26
N VAL A 113 -8.37 3.53 -13.96
CA VAL A 113 -8.24 2.19 -13.39
C VAL A 113 -9.48 1.93 -12.53
N ARG A 114 -10.22 0.86 -12.83
CA ARG A 114 -11.28 0.36 -11.97
C ARG A 114 -10.63 -0.41 -10.81
N THR A 115 -11.00 -0.11 -9.57
CA THR A 115 -10.37 -0.68 -8.37
C THR A 115 -11.08 -1.97 -7.99
N ASP A 116 -10.80 -3.05 -8.73
CA ASP A 116 -11.39 -4.36 -8.49
C ASP A 116 -10.82 -5.05 -7.24
N ILE A 117 -9.52 -4.83 -6.98
CA ILE A 117 -8.75 -5.45 -5.91
C ILE A 117 -7.81 -4.40 -5.32
N SER A 118 -7.78 -4.32 -3.99
CA SER A 118 -6.81 -3.53 -3.24
C SER A 118 -5.68 -4.44 -2.74
N CYS A 119 -4.45 -3.92 -2.69
CA CYS A 119 -3.28 -4.68 -2.28
C CYS A 119 -2.47 -3.87 -1.26
N THR A 120 -2.16 -4.47 -0.12
CA THR A 120 -1.26 -3.89 0.88
C THR A 120 -0.02 -4.77 1.03
N LEU A 121 1.14 -4.20 0.70
CA LEU A 121 2.45 -4.79 0.97
C LEU A 121 3.01 -4.21 2.27
N PHE A 122 3.30 -5.07 3.24
CA PHE A 122 3.83 -4.68 4.55
C PHE A 122 5.34 -4.46 4.45
N LEU A 123 5.82 -3.31 4.89
CA LEU A 123 7.26 -2.96 4.85
C LEU A 123 7.88 -2.82 6.25
N ALA A 124 7.07 -2.73 7.30
CA ALA A 124 7.48 -2.71 8.69
C ALA A 124 7.27 -4.09 9.33
N ASP A 125 8.10 -4.45 10.29
CA ASP A 125 7.91 -5.69 11.06
C ASP A 125 6.68 -5.53 11.96
N PRO A 126 5.75 -6.50 12.02
CA PRO A 126 4.54 -6.39 12.82
C PRO A 126 4.81 -6.28 14.34
N GLY A 127 5.97 -6.71 14.82
CA GLY A 127 6.42 -6.55 16.20
C GLY A 127 7.03 -5.18 16.49
N SER A 128 7.28 -4.34 15.48
CA SER A 128 7.91 -3.02 15.67
C SER A 128 6.92 -1.87 15.91
N TYR A 129 5.62 -2.15 15.97
CA TYR A 129 4.58 -1.16 16.20
C TYR A 129 3.34 -1.77 16.87
N ASP A 130 2.69 -1.00 17.74
CA ASP A 130 1.42 -1.39 18.37
C ASP A 130 0.23 -1.01 17.48
N GLY A 131 -0.81 -1.86 17.46
CA GLY A 131 -1.97 -1.66 16.59
C GLY A 131 -1.61 -1.69 15.11
N GLY A 132 -2.18 -0.76 14.33
CA GLY A 132 -1.92 -0.63 12.88
C GLY A 132 -2.39 -1.83 12.05
N GLU A 133 -3.43 -2.52 12.52
CA GLU A 133 -4.06 -3.62 11.80
C GLU A 133 -4.90 -3.07 10.64
N LEU A 134 -4.80 -3.71 9.48
CA LEU A 134 -5.75 -3.48 8.39
C LEU A 134 -7.04 -4.22 8.74
N VAL A 135 -8.09 -3.47 9.08
CA VAL A 135 -9.41 -4.01 9.38
C VAL A 135 -10.25 -3.95 8.11
N VAL A 136 -10.68 -5.11 7.61
CA VAL A 136 -11.55 -5.22 6.43
C VAL A 136 -12.87 -5.80 6.88
N GLN A 137 -13.95 -5.04 6.67
CA GLN A 137 -15.31 -5.48 6.92
C GLN A 137 -16.03 -5.78 5.61
N ASP A 138 -16.53 -7.00 5.46
CA ASP A 138 -17.36 -7.42 4.34
C ASP A 138 -18.67 -8.08 4.83
N THR A 139 -19.46 -8.60 3.90
CA THR A 139 -20.74 -9.28 4.19
C THR A 139 -20.58 -10.51 5.10
N TYR A 140 -19.38 -11.12 5.14
CA TYR A 140 -19.06 -12.34 5.88
C TYR A 140 -18.37 -12.06 7.23
N GLY A 141 -18.11 -10.80 7.56
CA GLY A 141 -17.61 -10.36 8.85
C GLY A 141 -16.41 -9.43 8.77
N GLU A 142 -15.71 -9.30 9.90
CA GLU A 142 -14.50 -8.49 10.02
C GLU A 142 -13.25 -9.39 9.97
N GLN A 143 -12.24 -8.96 9.22
CA GLN A 143 -10.91 -9.57 9.19
C GLN A 143 -9.86 -8.52 9.57
N ARG A 144 -8.92 -8.89 10.45
CA ARG A 144 -7.80 -8.04 10.88
C ARG A 144 -6.50 -8.62 10.34
N VAL A 145 -5.73 -7.79 9.64
CA VAL A 145 -4.51 -8.22 8.94
C VAL A 145 -3.32 -7.39 9.39
N LYS A 146 -2.27 -8.10 9.84
CA LYS A 146 -0.96 -7.55 10.19
C LYS A 146 0.10 -8.59 9.86
N LEU A 147 0.77 -8.44 8.72
CA LEU A 147 1.64 -9.49 8.17
C LEU A 147 3.13 -9.16 8.40
N PRO A 148 4.02 -10.17 8.33
CA PRO A 148 5.46 -9.93 8.34
C PRO A 148 5.88 -9.02 7.18
N ALA A 149 6.96 -8.27 7.37
CA ALA A 149 7.48 -7.42 6.31
C ALA A 149 7.85 -8.22 5.05
N GLY A 150 7.62 -7.65 3.87
CA GLY A 150 7.77 -8.32 2.58
C GLY A 150 6.54 -9.13 2.15
N HIS A 151 5.57 -9.37 3.03
CA HIS A 151 4.32 -10.05 2.68
C HIS A 151 3.27 -9.05 2.20
N ALA A 152 2.37 -9.48 1.33
CA ALA A 152 1.22 -8.70 0.91
C ALA A 152 -0.11 -9.40 1.21
N VAL A 153 -1.17 -8.61 1.28
CA VAL A 153 -2.57 -9.09 1.29
C VAL A 153 -3.32 -8.48 0.10
N ILE A 154 -4.15 -9.29 -0.55
CA ILE A 154 -5.10 -8.90 -1.59
C ILE A 154 -6.51 -9.37 -1.25
#